data_AF-A0AB39TT67-F1
#
_entry.id   AF-A0AB39TT67-F1
#
_cell.length_a   1.000
_cell.length_b   1.000
_cell.length_c   1.000
_cell.angle_alpha   90.00
_cell.angle_beta   90.00
_cell.angle_gamma   90.00
#
_symmetry.space_group_name_H-M   'P 1'
#
loop_
_entity.id
_entity.type
_entity.pdbx_description
1 polymer ?
#
loop_
_entity_poly.entity_id
_entity_poly.type
_entity_poly.pdbx_seq_one_letter_code
_entity_poly.pdbx_strand_id
1 'polypeptide(L)'
;MTAAAHGFQLRAPWYVCERGGFDRFDPRAAAPALQKYDAPDFVARLTADPRASLAFDPVEDVYAYPVPVPAGQARRGRLRFATHTMVATPLRKLYQPGHHRFYAVVVELFCDRPGLPRPGLPRPGAAAEGVQLRMVLRRQQRTVPTSERAAVRRLARALTTDLLAARGAAAGRLTDRDLPNVLWADLAYRARFEAEHGDLLAALGPPVEQSWTTGPKGPHWVPTGTVGADGRPEPEQELPMWRIPTPAWECERAATRSLWFGLVPTLSGEHDDQGAPKLDDQHVYELRCVARRPPAPGHEHCPPQESWSAGTEPFSLAAFYDPEGTKNHKVSITMPDLRALAARAGRPAGPGGVAVTTPPGSQLPVTGGDIPKPGSGTPGGTDFRICTFALELFMIVAFFLFSLFLPIVVLAFQLWWLLALRFCLPPDLVALGALQAYLSAPGHDLATLLTGPGPGNPGPGRLDDLLGAPGATATMAARAPFKPSAPGADPEAQAAAADLVAALDPTTGATGSPPPVESSPPDPLCGGR
;
A
#
# COMPACT_ATOMS: atom_id res chain seq x y z
N MET A 1 52.84 -1.90 12.15
CA MET A 1 51.59 -2.69 12.20
C MET A 1 50.45 -1.71 12.42
N THR A 2 49.79 -1.27 11.34
CA THR A 2 48.59 -0.45 11.42
C THR A 2 47.50 -1.28 12.10
N ALA A 3 47.05 -0.87 13.28
CA ALA A 3 45.90 -1.48 13.94
C ALA A 3 44.73 -1.50 12.95
N ALA A 4 44.15 -2.67 12.68
CA ALA A 4 42.97 -2.77 11.85
C ALA A 4 41.90 -1.81 12.42
N ALA A 5 41.51 -0.81 11.64
CA ALA A 5 40.53 0.16 12.06
C ALA A 5 39.16 -0.54 12.17
N HIS A 6 38.80 -0.97 13.37
CA HIS A 6 37.52 -1.61 13.65
C HIS A 6 36.36 -0.63 13.38
N GLY A 7 35.38 -1.05 12.57
CA GLY A 7 34.17 -0.29 12.28
C GLY A 7 33.04 -0.54 13.29
N PHE A 8 31.81 -0.22 12.88
CA PHE A 8 30.59 -0.60 13.59
C PHE A 8 29.85 -1.71 12.82
N GLN A 9 29.04 -2.49 13.54
CA GLN A 9 28.03 -3.34 12.95
C GLN A 9 26.65 -2.86 13.38
N LEU A 10 25.77 -2.70 12.40
CA LEU A 10 24.36 -2.37 12.59
C LEU A 10 23.56 -3.65 12.40
N ARG A 11 22.81 -4.05 13.42
CA ARG A 11 22.06 -5.33 13.42
C ARG A 11 20.63 -5.13 13.89
N ALA A 12 19.81 -6.15 13.68
CA ALA A 12 18.45 -6.21 14.21
C ALA A 12 18.46 -6.02 15.75
N PRO A 13 17.46 -5.33 16.31
CA PRO A 13 17.31 -5.20 17.75
C PRO A 13 17.12 -6.56 18.43
N TRP A 14 17.62 -6.70 19.65
CA TRP A 14 17.54 -7.95 20.40
C TRP A 14 16.14 -8.57 20.48
N TYR A 15 15.10 -7.76 20.68
CA TYR A 15 13.73 -8.29 20.82
C TYR A 15 13.20 -8.87 19.51
N VAL A 16 13.74 -8.47 18.36
CA VAL A 16 13.44 -9.09 17.06
C VAL A 16 14.10 -10.45 16.97
N CYS A 17 15.34 -10.56 17.43
CA CYS A 17 16.06 -11.82 17.53
C CYS A 17 15.35 -12.81 18.47
N GLU A 18 14.90 -12.34 19.65
CA GLU A 18 14.14 -13.15 20.61
C GLU A 18 12.79 -13.61 20.05
N ARG A 19 12.04 -12.72 19.38
CA ARG A 19 10.77 -13.09 18.70
C ARG A 19 10.98 -14.14 17.62
N GLY A 20 12.06 -14.01 16.86
CA GLY A 20 12.38 -14.93 15.76
C GLY A 20 13.12 -16.19 16.18
N GLY A 21 13.51 -16.32 17.46
CA GLY A 21 14.26 -17.47 17.96
C GLY A 21 15.64 -17.64 17.31
N PHE A 22 16.34 -16.52 17.04
CA PHE A 22 17.67 -16.53 16.43
C PHE A 22 18.67 -15.67 17.19
N ASP A 23 19.95 -15.99 17.07
CA ASP A 23 20.99 -15.23 17.76
C ASP A 23 21.42 -13.99 16.95
N ARG A 24 22.13 -13.07 17.61
CA ARG A 24 22.57 -11.80 16.99
C ARG A 24 23.65 -11.97 15.91
N PHE A 25 24.31 -13.12 15.82
CA PHE A 25 25.34 -13.43 14.84
C PHE A 25 24.75 -14.09 13.59
N ASP A 26 23.55 -14.65 13.68
CA ASP A 26 22.78 -15.18 12.56
C ASP A 26 22.68 -14.15 11.42
N PRO A 27 22.81 -14.56 10.14
CA PRO A 27 22.63 -13.67 8.99
C PRO A 27 21.30 -12.91 9.00
N ARG A 28 20.24 -13.49 9.56
CA ARG A 28 18.93 -12.83 9.72
C ARG A 28 18.99 -11.58 10.61
N ALA A 29 19.94 -11.52 11.53
CA ALA A 29 20.15 -10.36 12.39
C ALA A 29 20.94 -9.23 11.69
N ALA A 30 21.40 -9.39 10.46
CA ALA A 30 22.15 -8.35 9.74
C ALA A 30 21.25 -7.21 9.23
N ALA A 31 19.96 -7.50 8.99
CA ALA A 31 18.99 -6.54 8.47
C ALA A 31 18.43 -5.64 9.60
N PRO A 32 18.30 -4.32 9.38
CA PRO A 32 17.49 -3.44 10.21
C PRO A 32 16.04 -3.92 10.31
N ALA A 33 15.39 -3.70 11.45
CA ALA A 33 14.02 -4.17 11.66
C ALA A 33 13.00 -3.07 11.35
N LEU A 34 12.00 -3.39 10.52
CA LEU A 34 10.82 -2.54 10.33
C LEU A 34 9.80 -2.80 11.46
N GLN A 35 9.19 -1.75 11.99
CA GLN A 35 8.14 -1.81 13.00
C GLN A 35 6.90 -1.05 12.56
N LYS A 36 5.73 -1.61 12.84
CA LYS A 36 4.42 -1.04 12.49
C LYS A 36 3.72 -0.46 13.72
N TYR A 37 3.00 0.64 13.51
CA TYR A 37 2.19 1.33 14.51
C TYR A 37 0.86 1.84 13.91
N ASP A 38 -0.14 2.06 14.76
CA ASP A 38 -1.50 2.47 14.39
C ASP A 38 -1.89 3.89 14.82
N ALA A 39 -0.98 4.58 15.50
CA ALA A 39 -1.24 5.90 16.05
C ALA A 39 -0.10 6.88 15.74
N PRO A 40 -0.39 8.16 15.51
CA PRO A 40 0.62 9.16 15.14
C PRO A 40 1.61 9.48 16.27
N ASP A 41 1.26 9.17 17.52
CA ASP A 41 2.11 9.32 18.72
C ASP A 41 3.07 8.13 18.92
N PHE A 42 3.22 7.25 17.93
CA PHE A 42 4.02 6.03 18.03
C PHE A 42 5.47 6.23 18.47
N VAL A 43 6.07 7.40 18.23
CA VAL A 43 7.43 7.70 18.70
C VAL A 43 7.49 7.71 20.23
N ALA A 44 6.45 8.20 20.90
CA ALA A 44 6.35 8.16 22.36
C ALA A 44 6.24 6.72 22.86
N ARG A 45 5.47 5.87 22.16
CA ARG A 45 5.35 4.44 22.47
C ARG A 45 6.68 3.71 22.27
N LEU A 46 7.34 3.93 21.13
CA LEU A 46 8.64 3.34 20.79
C LEU A 46 9.74 3.71 21.81
N THR A 47 9.75 4.97 22.26
CA THR A 47 10.76 5.42 23.23
C THR A 47 10.46 4.99 24.66
N ALA A 48 9.19 4.73 25.00
CA ALA A 48 8.80 4.16 26.28
C ALA A 48 9.06 2.65 26.37
N ASP A 49 8.77 1.92 25.30
CA ASP A 49 9.11 0.50 25.14
C ASP A 49 9.39 0.18 23.66
N PRO A 50 10.65 -0.07 23.26
CA PRO A 50 11.00 -0.33 21.87
C PRO A 50 10.41 -1.64 21.32
N ARG A 51 9.87 -2.49 22.19
CA ARG A 51 9.18 -3.73 21.82
C ARG A 51 7.72 -3.49 21.46
N ALA A 52 7.12 -2.38 21.86
CA ALA A 52 5.67 -2.15 21.75
C ALA A 52 5.20 -1.81 20.31
N SER A 53 5.43 -2.72 19.37
CA SER A 53 5.06 -2.63 17.96
C SER A 53 3.89 -3.54 17.61
N LEU A 54 3.21 -3.25 16.50
CA LEU A 54 2.19 -4.13 15.93
C LEU A 54 2.82 -5.24 15.10
N ALA A 55 2.15 -6.39 15.08
CA ALA A 55 2.53 -7.49 14.20
C ALA A 55 2.14 -7.16 12.76
N PHE A 56 2.97 -7.59 11.83
CA PHE A 56 2.62 -7.58 10.42
C PHE A 56 1.69 -8.75 10.12
N ASP A 57 0.50 -8.45 9.63
CA ASP A 57 -0.49 -9.41 9.20
C ASP A 57 0.00 -10.07 7.89
N PRO A 58 0.13 -11.40 7.84
CA PRO A 58 0.66 -12.11 6.69
C PRO A 58 -0.31 -12.13 5.48
N VAL A 59 -1.54 -11.65 5.65
CA VAL A 59 -2.57 -11.57 4.62
C VAL A 59 -2.81 -10.13 4.18
N GLU A 60 -2.78 -9.17 5.12
CA GLU A 60 -3.11 -7.77 4.84
C GLU A 60 -1.89 -6.89 4.56
N ASP A 61 -0.81 -7.01 5.36
CA ASP A 61 0.41 -6.19 5.23
C ASP A 61 1.38 -6.74 4.18
N VAL A 62 0.82 -7.38 3.17
CA VAL A 62 1.53 -7.93 2.03
C VAL A 62 1.02 -7.32 0.74
N TYR A 63 1.92 -7.15 -0.21
CA TYR A 63 1.58 -6.58 -1.50
C TYR A 63 0.67 -7.55 -2.22
N ALA A 64 -0.45 -7.05 -2.74
CA ALA A 64 -1.39 -7.85 -3.48
C ALA A 64 -1.84 -7.11 -4.72
N TYR A 65 -2.09 -7.85 -5.79
CA TYR A 65 -2.54 -7.29 -7.06
C TYR A 65 -3.85 -7.95 -7.50
N PRO A 66 -4.73 -7.22 -8.18
CA PRO A 66 -6.00 -7.75 -8.66
C PRO A 66 -5.76 -8.68 -9.84
N VAL A 67 -6.43 -9.84 -9.84
CA VAL A 67 -6.40 -10.79 -10.95
C VAL A 67 -7.84 -11.11 -11.35
N PRO A 68 -8.18 -11.05 -12.66
CA PRO A 68 -9.52 -11.33 -13.13
C PRO A 68 -9.92 -12.77 -12.81
N VAL A 69 -11.12 -12.95 -12.29
CA VAL A 69 -11.74 -14.26 -12.05
C VAL A 69 -13.10 -14.32 -12.74
N PRO A 70 -13.53 -15.49 -13.24
CA PRO A 70 -14.85 -15.61 -13.86
C PRO A 70 -15.96 -15.14 -12.91
N ALA A 71 -16.73 -14.14 -13.33
CA ALA A 71 -17.92 -13.72 -12.62
C ALA A 71 -18.97 -14.85 -12.67
N GLY A 72 -19.57 -15.21 -11.53
CA GLY A 72 -20.76 -16.07 -11.50
C GLY A 72 -20.56 -17.58 -11.32
N GLN A 73 -19.38 -18.09 -10.93
CA GLN A 73 -19.37 -19.43 -10.31
C GLN A 73 -20.12 -19.37 -8.97
N ALA A 74 -20.92 -20.40 -8.63
CA ALA A 74 -21.82 -20.55 -7.49
C ALA A 74 -21.34 -19.90 -6.15
N ARG A 75 -21.36 -18.57 -6.10
CA ARG A 75 -20.87 -17.74 -4.99
C ARG A 75 -22.08 -17.03 -4.40
N ARG A 76 -22.15 -17.00 -3.07
CA ARG A 76 -23.21 -16.36 -2.28
C ARG A 76 -22.72 -15.05 -1.70
N GLY A 77 -23.64 -14.16 -1.31
CA GLY A 77 -23.30 -12.89 -0.67
C GLY A 77 -22.61 -11.93 -1.64
N ARG A 78 -21.83 -10.98 -1.07
CA ARG A 78 -21.05 -9.98 -1.82
C ARG A 78 -20.10 -10.57 -2.87
N LEU A 79 -19.66 -11.82 -2.69
CA LEU A 79 -18.71 -12.50 -3.59
C LEU A 79 -19.27 -12.76 -5.00
N ARG A 80 -20.59 -12.75 -5.18
CA ARG A 80 -21.22 -12.86 -6.51
C ARG A 80 -20.91 -11.65 -7.39
N PHE A 81 -20.54 -10.52 -6.78
CA PHE A 81 -20.24 -9.27 -7.47
C PHE A 81 -18.75 -8.99 -7.68
N ALA A 82 -17.88 -9.88 -7.21
CA ALA A 82 -16.45 -9.78 -7.45
C ALA A 82 -16.09 -10.28 -8.86
N THR A 83 -15.57 -9.39 -9.70
CA THR A 83 -14.99 -9.72 -11.02
C THR A 83 -13.48 -10.00 -10.94
N HIS A 84 -12.85 -9.64 -9.82
CA HIS A 84 -11.43 -9.81 -9.55
C HIS A 84 -11.23 -10.39 -8.16
N THR A 85 -10.10 -11.07 -7.97
CA THR A 85 -9.62 -11.47 -6.65
C THR A 85 -8.23 -10.88 -6.43
N MET A 86 -7.90 -10.55 -5.19
CA MET A 86 -6.53 -10.14 -4.85
C MET A 86 -5.64 -11.38 -4.75
N VAL A 87 -4.49 -11.35 -5.40
CA VAL A 87 -3.41 -12.33 -5.25
C VAL A 87 -2.30 -11.68 -4.45
N ALA A 88 -2.04 -12.21 -3.26
CA ALA A 88 -0.99 -11.68 -2.39
C ALA A 88 0.36 -12.31 -2.72
N THR A 89 1.41 -11.52 -2.51
CA THR A 89 2.82 -11.90 -2.60
C THR A 89 3.42 -11.84 -1.18
N PRO A 90 4.55 -12.45 -0.84
CA PRO A 90 5.28 -12.15 0.41
C PRO A 90 5.93 -10.77 0.47
N LEU A 91 5.91 -9.95 -0.59
CA LEU A 91 6.51 -8.62 -0.52
C LEU A 91 5.77 -7.80 0.53
N ARG A 92 6.53 -7.21 1.46
CA ARG A 92 5.98 -6.34 2.51
C ARG A 92 5.24 -5.16 1.88
N LYS A 93 4.02 -4.88 2.34
CA LYS A 93 3.28 -3.65 2.00
C LYS A 93 3.29 -2.71 3.18
N LEU A 94 3.79 -1.49 2.97
CA LEU A 94 3.71 -0.42 3.96
C LEU A 94 2.63 0.58 3.59
N TYR A 95 1.79 0.91 4.54
CA TYR A 95 0.70 1.85 4.33
C TYR A 95 1.15 3.31 4.51
N GLN A 96 0.45 4.23 3.86
CA GLN A 96 0.67 5.66 4.04
C GLN A 96 0.05 6.15 5.36
N PRO A 97 0.48 7.32 5.91
CA PRO A 97 -0.11 7.89 7.12
C PRO A 97 -1.61 8.14 7.00
N GLY A 98 -2.09 8.38 5.77
CA GLY A 98 -3.51 8.46 5.46
C GLY A 98 -4.27 7.23 5.96
N HIS A 99 -3.69 6.04 5.93
CA HIS A 99 -4.31 4.81 6.42
C HIS A 99 -4.21 4.57 7.94
N HIS A 100 -3.78 5.55 8.73
CA HIS A 100 -3.48 5.39 10.17
C HIS A 100 -2.46 4.28 10.44
N ARG A 101 -1.41 4.23 9.62
CA ARG A 101 -0.28 3.32 9.78
C ARG A 101 1.01 4.10 9.71
N PHE A 102 1.89 3.82 10.67
CA PHE A 102 3.15 4.52 10.86
C PHE A 102 4.26 3.52 11.07
N TYR A 103 5.47 3.87 10.63
CA TYR A 103 6.57 2.91 10.55
C TYR A 103 7.88 3.51 11.03
N ALA A 104 8.63 2.71 11.78
CA ALA A 104 10.00 3.02 12.16
C ALA A 104 10.93 1.90 11.70
N VAL A 105 12.15 2.24 11.31
CA VAL A 105 13.24 1.28 11.21
C VAL A 105 14.07 1.36 12.49
N VAL A 106 14.38 0.22 13.09
CA VAL A 106 15.13 0.15 14.35
C VAL A 106 16.34 -0.76 14.19
N VAL A 107 17.48 -0.33 14.75
CA VAL A 107 18.75 -1.07 14.74
C VAL A 107 19.40 -1.05 16.11
N GLU A 108 20.21 -2.07 16.38
CA GLU A 108 21.17 -2.07 17.49
C GLU A 108 22.60 -1.91 16.93
N LEU A 109 23.33 -0.96 17.49
CA LEU A 109 24.70 -0.64 17.10
C LEU A 109 25.71 -1.42 17.97
N PHE A 110 26.67 -2.05 17.32
CA PHE A 110 27.77 -2.80 17.94
C PHE A 110 29.12 -2.34 17.40
N CYS A 111 30.20 -2.51 18.16
CA CYS A 111 31.55 -2.38 17.61
C CYS A 111 31.90 -3.65 16.81
N ASP A 112 32.54 -3.50 15.65
CA ASP A 112 32.99 -4.59 14.80
C ASP A 112 34.26 -5.26 15.36
N ARG A 113 34.09 -5.97 16.48
CA ARG A 113 35.12 -6.71 17.19
C ARG A 113 34.57 -8.07 17.62
N PRO A 114 35.44 -9.08 17.83
CA PRO A 114 35.01 -10.36 18.40
C PRO A 114 34.14 -10.16 19.63
N GLY A 115 32.97 -10.81 19.65
CA GLY A 115 31.96 -10.66 20.70
C GLY A 115 31.01 -9.47 20.55
N LEU A 116 31.12 -8.67 19.48
CA LEU A 116 30.28 -7.50 19.18
C LEU A 116 29.98 -6.65 20.43
N PRO A 117 31.02 -6.09 21.10
CA PRO A 117 30.82 -5.33 22.32
C PRO A 117 30.00 -4.08 22.02
N ARG A 118 29.17 -3.68 22.98
CA ARG A 118 28.23 -2.57 22.79
C ARG A 118 28.90 -1.23 23.09
N PRO A 119 28.63 -0.20 22.27
CA PRO A 119 29.23 1.11 22.42
C PRO A 119 28.52 1.97 23.48
N GLY A 120 27.46 1.46 24.12
CA GLY A 120 26.71 2.15 25.19
C GLY A 120 27.34 2.05 26.58
N LEU A 121 28.45 1.31 26.75
CA LEU A 121 29.21 1.28 28.00
C LEU A 121 29.94 2.63 28.20
N PRO A 122 29.80 3.31 29.35
CA PRO A 122 30.73 4.36 29.75
C PRO A 122 32.05 3.71 30.18
N ARG A 123 32.81 3.19 29.22
CA ARG A 123 34.23 2.92 29.41
C ARG A 123 34.99 4.20 29.09
N PRO A 124 36.03 4.57 29.87
CA PRO A 124 36.96 5.63 29.47
C PRO A 124 37.51 5.32 28.08
N GLY A 125 37.18 6.14 27.08
CA GLY A 125 37.65 6.04 25.70
C GLY A 125 36.81 5.23 24.70
N ALA A 126 35.60 4.76 25.05
CA ALA A 126 34.76 3.94 24.17
C ALA A 126 33.26 4.28 24.16
N ALA A 127 32.89 5.54 24.38
CA ALA A 127 31.52 5.98 24.19
C ALA A 127 31.17 6.05 22.69
N ALA A 128 29.92 5.75 22.34
CA ALA A 128 29.30 6.15 21.07
C ALA A 128 29.21 7.69 20.88
N GLU A 129 29.96 8.48 21.66
CA GLU A 129 30.05 9.92 21.54
C GLU A 129 30.60 10.29 20.16
N GLY A 130 29.88 11.16 19.47
CA GLY A 130 30.22 11.62 18.13
C GLY A 130 29.82 10.68 16.99
N VAL A 131 29.24 9.51 17.24
CA VAL A 131 28.72 8.64 16.16
C VAL A 131 27.36 9.16 15.70
N GLN A 132 27.23 9.41 14.40
CA GLN A 132 25.97 9.81 13.77
C GLN A 132 25.36 8.62 13.04
N LEU A 133 24.10 8.28 13.32
CA LEU A 133 23.36 7.32 12.52
C LEU A 133 22.42 8.03 11.56
N ARG A 134 22.44 7.57 10.33
CA ARG A 134 21.56 8.00 9.24
C ARG A 134 20.97 6.76 8.58
N MET A 135 19.90 6.94 7.84
CA MET A 135 19.40 5.92 6.93
C MET A 135 19.21 6.52 5.54
N VAL A 136 19.31 5.68 4.53
CA VAL A 136 19.05 6.03 3.14
C VAL A 136 17.94 5.15 2.61
N LEU A 137 17.11 5.73 1.74
CA LEU A 137 16.05 5.01 1.04
C LEU A 137 16.51 4.74 -0.40
N ARG A 138 16.50 3.47 -0.78
CA ARG A 138 16.83 3.02 -2.12
C ARG A 138 15.61 2.47 -2.81
N ARG A 139 15.53 2.72 -4.11
CA ARG A 139 14.51 2.19 -5.01
C ARG A 139 15.12 1.11 -5.88
N GLN A 140 14.53 -0.07 -5.91
CA GLN A 140 14.94 -1.14 -6.83
C GLN A 140 14.19 -0.97 -8.15
N GLN A 141 14.94 -0.82 -9.25
CA GLN A 141 14.37 -0.76 -10.60
C GLN A 141 14.97 -1.86 -11.46
N ARG A 142 14.13 -2.65 -12.12
CA ARG A 142 14.59 -3.60 -13.15
C ARG A 142 14.09 -3.13 -14.51
N THR A 143 15.01 -2.65 -15.34
CA THR A 143 14.72 -2.35 -16.74
C THR A 143 14.67 -3.67 -17.50
N VAL A 144 13.54 -3.98 -18.13
CA VAL A 144 13.38 -5.19 -18.96
C VAL A 144 13.62 -4.81 -20.43
N PRO A 145 14.73 -5.25 -21.05
CA PRO A 145 14.98 -5.04 -22.47
C PRO A 145 13.88 -5.67 -23.34
N THR A 146 13.68 -5.12 -24.54
CA THR A 146 12.64 -5.60 -25.47
C THR A 146 12.78 -7.10 -25.80
N SER A 147 14.01 -7.61 -25.87
CA SER A 147 14.33 -9.03 -26.08
C SER A 147 13.79 -9.95 -24.98
N GLU A 148 13.72 -9.45 -23.74
CA GLU A 148 13.34 -10.22 -22.55
C GLU A 148 11.85 -10.14 -22.22
N ARG A 149 11.11 -9.20 -22.82
CA ARG A 149 9.68 -8.96 -22.52
C ARG A 149 8.81 -10.22 -22.65
N ALA A 150 9.07 -11.05 -23.66
CA ALA A 150 8.32 -12.29 -23.86
C ALA A 150 8.58 -13.31 -22.75
N ALA A 151 9.82 -13.44 -22.29
CA ALA A 151 10.20 -14.30 -21.18
C ALA A 151 9.54 -13.83 -19.87
N VAL A 152 9.63 -12.54 -19.56
CA VAL A 152 8.99 -11.93 -18.37
C VAL A 152 7.48 -12.16 -18.38
N ARG A 153 6.81 -11.97 -19.53
CA ARG A 153 5.36 -12.20 -19.64
C ARG A 153 4.98 -13.67 -19.40
N ARG A 154 5.75 -14.63 -19.92
CA ARG A 154 5.50 -16.05 -19.68
C ARG A 154 5.68 -16.40 -18.20
N LEU A 155 6.77 -15.92 -17.60
CA LEU A 155 7.09 -16.12 -16.19
C LEU A 155 5.99 -15.55 -15.29
N ALA A 156 5.54 -14.33 -15.58
CA ALA A 156 4.49 -13.68 -14.81
C ALA A 156 3.13 -14.39 -14.92
N ARG A 157 2.77 -14.90 -16.11
CA ARG A 157 1.53 -15.67 -16.32
C ARG A 157 1.56 -16.99 -15.59
N ALA A 158 2.68 -17.72 -15.68
CA ALA A 158 2.86 -19.00 -15.00
C ALA A 158 2.66 -18.82 -13.49
N LEU A 159 3.42 -17.91 -12.88
CA LEU A 159 3.34 -17.70 -11.43
C LEU A 159 1.98 -17.16 -10.96
N THR A 160 1.33 -16.28 -11.72
CA THR A 160 -0.03 -15.81 -11.36
C THR A 160 -1.05 -16.95 -11.39
N THR A 161 -0.96 -17.83 -12.39
CA THR A 161 -1.84 -19.01 -12.51
C THR A 161 -1.65 -19.96 -11.35
N ASP A 162 -0.38 -20.18 -10.99
CA ASP A 162 0.08 -21.01 -9.89
C ASP A 162 -0.41 -20.51 -8.52
N LEU A 163 -0.24 -19.21 -8.24
CA LEU A 163 -0.70 -18.57 -7.00
C LEU A 163 -2.23 -18.63 -6.87
N LEU A 164 -2.97 -18.52 -7.97
CA LEU A 164 -4.42 -18.67 -7.98
C LEU A 164 -4.85 -20.12 -7.76
N ALA A 165 -4.18 -21.08 -8.40
CA ALA A 165 -4.47 -22.50 -8.24
C ALA A 165 -4.28 -22.95 -6.77
N ALA A 166 -3.24 -22.45 -6.11
CA ALA A 166 -3.01 -22.67 -4.68
C ALA A 166 -4.15 -22.16 -3.78
N ARG A 167 -4.93 -21.18 -4.27
CA ARG A 167 -6.12 -20.62 -3.59
C ARG A 167 -7.43 -21.24 -4.08
N GLY A 168 -7.38 -22.30 -4.88
CA GLY A 168 -8.56 -22.95 -5.45
C GLY A 168 -9.30 -22.11 -6.51
N ALA A 169 -8.62 -21.12 -7.10
CA ALA A 169 -9.17 -20.25 -8.14
C ALA A 169 -8.46 -20.49 -9.48
N ALA A 170 -9.18 -20.29 -10.58
CA ALA A 170 -8.60 -20.27 -11.92
C ALA A 170 -8.58 -18.82 -12.43
N ALA A 171 -7.49 -18.45 -13.11
CA ALA A 171 -7.37 -17.14 -13.75
C ALA A 171 -8.39 -17.01 -14.88
N GLY A 172 -8.99 -15.82 -15.01
CA GLY A 172 -9.62 -15.41 -16.25
C GLY A 172 -8.60 -15.14 -17.36
N ARG A 173 -8.99 -14.35 -18.37
CA ARG A 173 -8.06 -13.92 -19.42
C ARG A 173 -7.06 -12.92 -18.86
N LEU A 174 -5.84 -13.36 -18.58
CA LEU A 174 -4.73 -12.50 -18.15
C LEU A 174 -4.23 -11.61 -19.32
N THR A 175 -4.04 -10.34 -19.04
CA THR A 175 -3.42 -9.33 -19.90
C THR A 175 -2.05 -8.94 -19.35
N ASP A 176 -1.24 -8.22 -20.12
CA ASP A 176 0.08 -7.77 -19.65
C ASP A 176 0.00 -6.82 -18.43
N ARG A 177 -1.17 -6.24 -18.17
CA ARG A 177 -1.45 -5.36 -17.03
C ARG A 177 -1.68 -6.12 -15.72
N ASP A 178 -1.97 -7.42 -15.80
CA ASP A 178 -2.21 -8.29 -14.63
C ASP A 178 -0.92 -8.97 -14.15
N LEU A 179 0.20 -8.62 -14.79
CA LEU A 179 1.52 -9.23 -14.63
C LEU A 179 2.62 -8.32 -14.03
N PRO A 180 2.44 -7.01 -13.75
CA PRO A 180 3.48 -6.25 -13.07
C PRO A 180 3.52 -6.73 -11.62
N ASN A 181 4.72 -7.04 -11.13
CA ASN A 181 5.03 -7.38 -9.72
C ASN A 181 4.94 -8.87 -9.34
N VAL A 182 4.97 -9.76 -10.33
CA VAL A 182 4.98 -11.21 -10.11
C VAL A 182 6.32 -11.73 -9.53
N LEU A 183 7.37 -10.92 -9.43
CA LEU A 183 8.71 -11.36 -8.99
C LEU A 183 8.86 -11.69 -7.50
N TRP A 184 7.81 -11.57 -6.71
CA TRP A 184 7.91 -11.64 -5.26
C TRP A 184 7.10 -12.78 -4.67
N ALA A 185 7.12 -14.00 -5.19
CA ALA A 185 6.43 -15.15 -4.58
C ALA A 185 7.11 -15.63 -3.28
N ASP A 186 6.35 -16.37 -2.44
CA ASP A 186 6.80 -16.98 -1.16
C ASP A 186 8.16 -17.67 -1.33
N LEU A 187 9.09 -17.63 -0.36
CA LEU A 187 10.46 -18.15 -0.55
C LEU A 187 10.50 -19.63 -0.96
N ALA A 188 9.62 -20.48 -0.42
CA ALA A 188 9.57 -21.89 -0.78
C ALA A 188 8.93 -22.08 -2.17
N TYR A 189 7.88 -21.30 -2.46
CA TYR A 189 7.26 -21.26 -3.77
C TYR A 189 8.21 -20.73 -4.84
N ARG A 190 8.99 -19.70 -4.50
CA ARG A 190 10.01 -19.04 -5.30
C ARG A 190 11.15 -20.01 -5.54
N ALA A 191 11.68 -20.69 -4.54
CA ALA A 191 12.74 -21.68 -4.75
C ALA A 191 12.31 -22.79 -5.74
N ARG A 192 11.07 -23.29 -5.62
CA ARG A 192 10.51 -24.25 -6.59
C ARG A 192 10.31 -23.62 -7.97
N PHE A 193 9.69 -22.45 -8.02
CA PHE A 193 9.40 -21.73 -9.26
C PHE A 193 10.69 -21.32 -9.98
N GLU A 194 11.70 -20.87 -9.25
CA GLU A 194 13.03 -20.52 -9.75
C GLU A 194 13.78 -21.74 -10.23
N ALA A 195 13.63 -22.90 -9.58
CA ALA A 195 14.18 -24.16 -10.07
C ALA A 195 13.50 -24.60 -11.38
N GLU A 196 12.17 -24.48 -11.47
CA GLU A 196 11.38 -24.83 -12.67
C GLU A 196 11.57 -23.86 -13.84
N HIS A 197 11.86 -22.60 -13.56
CA HIS A 197 11.96 -21.51 -14.56
C HIS A 197 13.37 -20.88 -14.61
N GLY A 198 14.39 -21.60 -14.15
CA GLY A 198 15.76 -21.10 -14.01
C GLY A 198 16.31 -20.46 -15.28
N ASP A 199 16.04 -21.05 -16.45
CA ASP A 199 16.46 -20.52 -17.75
C ASP A 199 15.84 -19.15 -18.06
N LEU A 200 14.57 -18.94 -17.69
CA LEU A 200 13.88 -17.66 -17.91
C LEU A 200 14.35 -16.59 -16.92
N LEU A 201 14.76 -16.97 -15.72
CA LEU A 201 15.28 -16.05 -14.70
C LEU A 201 16.73 -15.66 -14.96
N ALA A 202 17.56 -16.61 -15.40
CA ALA A 202 18.93 -16.36 -15.80
C ALA A 202 19.02 -15.39 -16.99
N ALA A 203 17.97 -15.35 -17.83
CA ALA A 203 17.84 -14.39 -18.90
C ALA A 203 17.55 -12.96 -18.43
N LEU A 204 17.20 -12.73 -17.16
CA LEU A 204 16.90 -11.41 -16.62
C LEU A 204 18.12 -10.80 -15.91
N GLY A 205 18.51 -9.59 -16.29
CA GLY A 205 19.54 -8.84 -15.58
C GLY A 205 19.18 -8.51 -14.12
N PRO A 206 20.16 -8.31 -13.22
CA PRO A 206 19.91 -7.96 -11.82
C PRO A 206 19.16 -6.62 -11.70
N PRO A 207 18.43 -6.37 -10.59
CA PRO A 207 17.82 -5.07 -10.37
C PRO A 207 18.91 -4.02 -10.14
N VAL A 208 18.67 -2.80 -10.62
CA VAL A 208 19.51 -1.63 -10.38
C VAL A 208 18.98 -0.90 -9.14
N GLU A 209 19.84 -0.71 -8.15
CA GLU A 209 19.53 0.14 -6.99
C GLU A 209 19.66 1.62 -7.38
N GLN A 210 18.65 2.41 -7.07
CA GLN A 210 18.64 3.84 -7.26
C GLN A 210 18.56 4.59 -5.94
N SER A 211 19.22 5.73 -5.89
CA SER A 211 19.21 6.69 -4.79
C SER A 211 18.49 7.96 -5.22
N TRP A 212 17.73 8.56 -4.30
CA TRP A 212 17.14 9.88 -4.50
C TRP A 212 18.21 10.94 -4.26
N THR A 213 18.41 11.84 -5.22
CA THR A 213 19.36 12.96 -5.14
C THR A 213 18.65 14.28 -5.33
N THR A 214 19.15 15.34 -4.69
CA THR A 214 18.76 16.73 -4.93
C THR A 214 19.94 17.48 -5.56
N GLY A 215 20.41 16.98 -6.71
CA GLY A 215 21.54 17.52 -7.44
C GLY A 215 21.23 18.82 -8.21
N PRO A 216 22.17 19.32 -9.04
CA PRO A 216 22.00 20.55 -9.81
C PRO A 216 20.81 20.54 -10.77
N LYS A 217 20.37 19.35 -11.21
CA LYS A 217 19.20 19.15 -12.07
C LYS A 217 17.87 19.15 -11.30
N GLY A 218 17.91 19.36 -10.00
CA GLY A 218 16.76 19.22 -9.11
C GLY A 218 16.62 17.80 -8.55
N PRO A 219 15.55 17.55 -7.78
CA PRO A 219 15.23 16.24 -7.25
C PRO A 219 15.04 15.21 -8.37
N HIS A 220 15.66 14.04 -8.28
CA HIS A 220 15.40 12.90 -9.19
C HIS A 220 16.02 11.59 -8.66
N TRP A 221 15.62 10.46 -9.27
CA TRP A 221 16.23 9.16 -9.01
C TRP A 221 17.43 8.91 -9.94
N VAL A 222 18.55 8.45 -9.39
CA VAL A 222 19.75 8.05 -10.14
C VAL A 222 20.23 6.67 -9.70
N PRO A 223 20.87 5.87 -10.57
CA PRO A 223 21.59 4.67 -10.13
C PRO A 223 22.55 5.00 -8.99
N THR A 224 22.58 4.15 -7.97
CA THR A 224 23.42 4.37 -6.78
C THR A 224 24.89 4.46 -7.19
N GLY A 225 25.60 5.48 -6.73
CA GLY A 225 27.00 5.72 -7.08
C GLY A 225 27.22 6.42 -8.44
N THR A 226 26.15 6.95 -9.06
CA THR A 226 26.28 7.82 -10.23
C THR A 226 27.21 8.99 -9.92
N VAL A 227 28.15 9.26 -10.82
CA VAL A 227 29.10 10.37 -10.72
C VAL A 227 28.59 11.53 -11.58
N GLY A 228 28.45 12.70 -10.96
CA GLY A 228 28.05 13.94 -11.61
C GLY A 228 29.10 14.48 -12.58
N ALA A 229 28.74 15.52 -13.32
CA ALA A 229 29.62 16.16 -14.32
C ALA A 229 30.87 16.80 -13.70
N ASP A 230 30.86 17.06 -12.38
CA ASP A 230 31.99 17.56 -11.60
C ASP A 230 32.95 16.45 -11.12
N GLY A 231 32.71 15.20 -11.53
CA GLY A 231 33.50 14.04 -11.13
C GLY A 231 33.25 13.58 -9.69
N ARG A 232 32.22 14.12 -9.01
CA ARG A 232 31.84 13.72 -7.65
C ARG A 232 30.59 12.84 -7.68
N PRO A 233 30.43 11.88 -6.76
CA PRO A 233 29.19 11.13 -6.63
C PRO A 233 28.00 12.08 -6.39
N GLU A 234 26.89 11.84 -7.07
CA GLU A 234 25.60 12.48 -6.77
C GLU A 234 25.22 12.20 -5.31
N PRO A 235 24.83 13.22 -4.52
CA PRO A 235 24.53 13.03 -3.10
C PRO A 235 23.25 12.20 -2.92
N GLU A 236 23.38 11.05 -2.23
CA GLU A 236 22.23 10.27 -1.78
C GLU A 236 21.53 10.99 -0.61
N GLN A 237 20.20 11.09 -0.66
CA GLN A 237 19.46 11.71 0.43
C GLN A 237 19.53 10.84 1.68
N GLU A 238 20.03 11.45 2.76
CA GLU A 238 20.11 10.84 4.07
C GLU A 238 19.03 11.34 5.01
N LEU A 239 18.41 10.41 5.73
CA LEU A 239 17.42 10.66 6.75
C LEU A 239 18.05 10.47 8.13
N PRO A 240 17.79 11.38 9.09
CA PRO A 240 18.32 11.25 10.44
C PRO A 240 17.78 10.00 11.15
N MET A 241 18.60 9.43 12.02
CA MET A 241 18.18 8.48 13.03
C MET A 241 18.46 9.04 14.43
N TRP A 242 17.67 8.60 15.41
CA TRP A 242 17.77 9.03 16.80
C TRP A 242 17.97 7.84 17.72
N ARG A 243 18.73 8.06 18.78
CA ARG A 243 18.96 7.03 19.80
C ARG A 243 17.67 6.82 20.60
N ILE A 244 17.29 5.56 20.81
CA ILE A 244 16.23 5.19 21.74
C ILE A 244 16.81 5.29 23.17
N PRO A 245 16.20 6.08 24.07
CA PRO A 245 16.60 6.10 25.47
C PRO A 245 16.43 4.72 26.11
N THR A 246 17.34 4.33 26.99
CA THR A 246 17.14 3.13 27.80
C THR A 246 15.96 3.37 28.75
N PRO A 247 14.88 2.57 28.70
CA PRO A 247 13.75 2.71 29.60
C PRO A 247 14.14 2.48 31.07
N ALA A 248 13.47 3.18 31.99
CA ALA A 248 13.75 3.07 33.43
C ALA A 248 13.43 1.68 34.02
N TRP A 249 12.59 0.88 33.34
CA TRP A 249 12.25 -0.49 33.75
C TRP A 249 13.29 -1.53 33.33
N GLU A 250 14.23 -1.17 32.45
CA GLU A 250 15.31 -2.06 32.05
C GLU A 250 16.40 -2.15 33.14
N CYS A 251 17.05 -3.30 33.25
CA CYS A 251 18.13 -3.51 34.22
C CYS A 251 19.41 -2.76 33.83
N GLU A 252 20.33 -2.58 34.78
CA GLU A 252 21.62 -1.90 34.57
C GLU A 252 22.42 -2.47 33.38
N ARG A 253 22.37 -3.79 33.17
CA ARG A 253 23.07 -4.43 32.03
C ARG A 253 22.48 -4.04 30.67
N ALA A 254 21.18 -3.79 30.60
CA ALA A 254 20.49 -3.36 29.38
C ALA A 254 20.77 -1.89 29.04
N ALA A 255 21.16 -1.06 30.02
CA ALA A 255 21.64 0.31 29.79
C ALA A 255 22.84 0.41 28.85
N THR A 256 23.59 -0.69 28.66
CA THR A 256 24.71 -0.76 27.71
C THR A 256 24.27 -0.85 26.24
N ARG A 257 22.98 -1.02 25.96
CA ARG A 257 22.45 -1.12 24.59
C ARG A 257 22.51 0.22 23.87
N SER A 258 22.66 0.14 22.56
CA SER A 258 22.69 1.29 21.66
C SER A 258 21.66 1.07 20.58
N LEU A 259 20.39 1.28 20.93
CA LEU A 259 19.27 1.18 20.01
C LEU A 259 19.04 2.54 19.34
N TRP A 260 18.74 2.50 18.04
CA TRP A 260 18.47 3.70 17.24
C TRP A 260 17.30 3.45 16.32
N PHE A 261 16.53 4.51 16.05
CA PHE A 261 15.40 4.45 15.14
C PHE A 261 15.40 5.59 14.13
N GLY A 262 14.81 5.32 12.96
CA GLY A 262 14.49 6.32 11.95
C GLY A 262 13.03 6.19 11.53
N LEU A 263 12.42 7.31 11.09
CA LEU A 263 11.05 7.32 10.58
C LEU A 263 11.00 6.89 9.11
N VAL A 264 10.30 5.79 8.81
CA VAL A 264 10.22 5.29 7.44
C VAL A 264 9.32 6.22 6.61
N PRO A 265 9.84 6.85 5.54
CA PRO A 265 9.02 7.73 4.72
C PRO A 265 8.09 6.87 3.83
N THR A 266 6.79 6.88 4.12
CA THR A 266 5.77 6.20 3.30
C THR A 266 4.93 7.17 2.45
N LEU A 267 5.19 8.47 2.56
CA LEU A 267 4.56 9.53 1.78
C LEU A 267 5.56 10.67 1.53
N SER A 268 5.57 11.22 0.32
CA SER A 268 6.41 12.37 -0.06
C SER A 268 5.66 13.26 -1.03
N GLY A 269 5.81 14.58 -0.87
CA GLY A 269 5.35 15.57 -1.85
C GLY A 269 6.39 15.93 -2.91
N GLU A 270 7.60 15.36 -2.81
CA GLU A 270 8.68 15.58 -3.78
C GLU A 270 8.42 14.83 -5.08
N HIS A 271 8.67 15.50 -6.19
CA HIS A 271 8.59 14.96 -7.55
C HIS A 271 9.93 15.17 -8.25
N ASP A 272 10.23 14.36 -9.24
CA ASP A 272 11.41 14.54 -10.07
C ASP A 272 11.23 15.65 -11.12
N ASP A 273 12.26 15.89 -11.92
CA ASP A 273 12.27 16.86 -13.01
C ASP A 273 11.22 16.56 -14.10
N GLN A 274 10.70 15.33 -14.17
CA GLN A 274 9.63 14.92 -15.07
C GLN A 274 8.25 14.90 -14.40
N GLY A 275 8.17 15.28 -13.12
CA GLY A 275 6.93 15.27 -12.35
C GLY A 275 6.53 13.88 -11.86
N ALA A 276 7.41 12.88 -11.93
CA ALA A 276 7.17 11.58 -11.31
C ALA A 276 7.40 11.67 -9.79
N PRO A 277 6.55 11.06 -8.97
CA PRO A 277 6.69 11.13 -7.52
C PRO A 277 7.95 10.41 -7.06
N LYS A 278 8.56 10.91 -5.99
CA LYS A 278 9.64 10.20 -5.31
C LYS A 278 9.19 8.83 -4.79
N LEU A 279 8.03 8.81 -4.14
CA LEU A 279 7.43 7.64 -3.50
C LEU A 279 6.14 7.26 -4.20
N ASP A 280 6.03 6.01 -4.63
CA ASP A 280 4.86 5.45 -5.31
C ASP A 280 4.62 3.98 -4.93
N ASP A 281 3.55 3.42 -5.45
CA ASP A 281 3.09 2.05 -5.24
C ASP A 281 3.57 1.07 -6.33
N GLN A 282 4.43 1.51 -7.25
CA GLN A 282 4.89 0.73 -8.40
C GLN A 282 6.30 0.18 -8.21
N HIS A 283 7.08 0.84 -7.36
CA HIS A 283 8.45 0.44 -7.08
C HIS A 283 8.59 -0.32 -5.76
N VAL A 284 9.71 -1.01 -5.66
CA VAL A 284 10.15 -1.68 -4.44
C VAL A 284 11.25 -0.86 -3.80
N TYR A 285 11.14 -0.67 -2.50
CA TYR A 285 12.03 0.13 -1.71
C TYR A 285 12.74 -0.72 -0.66
N GLU A 286 13.93 -0.25 -0.29
CA GLU A 286 14.76 -0.84 0.75
C GLU A 286 15.42 0.30 1.53
N LEU A 287 15.54 0.13 2.85
CA LEU A 287 16.27 1.05 3.70
C LEU A 287 17.61 0.45 4.11
N ARG A 288 18.63 1.30 4.14
CA ARG A 288 19.95 0.95 4.72
C ARG A 288 20.32 1.97 5.77
N CYS A 289 20.87 1.51 6.87
CA CYS A 289 21.38 2.35 7.94
C CYS A 289 22.89 2.51 7.77
N VAL A 290 23.40 3.70 8.07
CA VAL A 290 24.83 4.01 8.05
C VAL A 290 25.22 4.66 9.38
N ALA A 291 26.24 4.10 10.01
CA ALA A 291 26.90 4.68 11.17
C ALA A 291 28.14 5.44 10.68
N ARG A 292 28.16 6.74 10.92
CA ARG A 292 29.30 7.62 10.60
C ARG A 292 30.04 8.00 11.86
N ARG A 293 31.35 7.77 11.85
CA ARG A 293 32.26 8.29 12.84
C ARG A 293 33.09 9.42 12.24
N PRO A 294 32.98 10.65 12.75
CA PRO A 294 33.85 11.72 12.31
C PRO A 294 35.31 11.39 12.65
N PRO A 295 36.27 11.93 11.88
CA PRO A 295 37.68 11.75 12.18
C PRO A 295 38.01 12.27 13.58
N ALA A 296 39.04 11.69 14.21
CA ALA A 296 39.54 12.22 15.48
C ALA A 296 40.03 13.67 15.30
N PRO A 297 39.93 14.53 16.34
CA PRO A 297 40.51 15.87 16.31
C PRO A 297 41.98 15.82 15.88
N GLY A 298 42.38 16.68 14.94
CA GLY A 298 43.72 16.66 14.32
C GLY A 298 43.85 15.78 13.07
N HIS A 299 42.83 15.00 12.72
CA HIS A 299 42.73 14.23 11.47
C HIS A 299 41.52 14.62 10.62
N GLU A 300 41.08 15.88 10.74
CA GLU A 300 39.90 16.42 10.05
C GLU A 300 39.99 16.33 8.51
N HIS A 301 41.21 16.21 7.98
CA HIS A 301 41.49 16.00 6.56
C HIS A 301 41.18 14.57 6.07
N CYS A 302 40.95 13.61 6.97
CA CYS A 302 40.59 12.24 6.62
C CYS A 302 39.07 12.13 6.37
N PRO A 303 38.63 11.25 5.47
CA PRO A 303 37.21 10.96 5.33
C PRO A 303 36.66 10.31 6.62
N PRO A 304 35.38 10.52 6.94
CA PRO A 304 34.74 9.85 8.07
C PRO A 304 34.73 8.33 7.85
N GLN A 305 34.78 7.56 8.93
CA GLN A 305 34.63 6.12 8.86
C GLN A 305 33.14 5.78 8.81
N GLU A 306 32.73 5.07 7.76
CA GLU A 306 31.35 4.64 7.59
C GLU A 306 31.20 3.14 7.81
N SER A 307 30.07 2.73 8.36
CA SER A 307 29.70 1.33 8.48
C SER A 307 28.22 1.16 8.13
N TRP A 308 27.96 0.30 7.16
CA TRP A 308 26.65 0.13 6.54
C TRP A 308 25.98 -1.14 7.07
N SER A 309 24.66 -1.09 7.29
CA SER A 309 23.85 -2.28 7.55
C SER A 309 23.58 -3.06 6.27
N ALA A 310 23.06 -4.29 6.40
CA ALA A 310 22.32 -4.89 5.29
C ALA A 310 21.05 -4.08 4.98
N GLY A 311 20.40 -4.39 3.86
CA GLY A 311 19.06 -3.91 3.56
C GLY A 311 18.01 -4.34 4.59
N THR A 312 16.98 -3.53 4.79
CA THR A 312 15.72 -4.04 5.35
C THR A 312 15.12 -5.12 4.46
N GLU A 313 14.11 -5.82 4.96
CA GLU A 313 13.18 -6.52 4.06
C GLU A 313 12.68 -5.54 2.98
N PRO A 314 12.67 -5.93 1.69
CA PRO A 314 12.15 -5.09 0.63
C PRO A 314 10.65 -4.88 0.83
N PHE A 315 10.16 -3.68 0.53
CA PHE A 315 8.76 -3.34 0.68
C PHE A 315 8.24 -2.50 -0.49
N SER A 316 6.94 -2.57 -0.74
CA SER A 316 6.23 -1.63 -1.61
C SER A 316 5.26 -0.78 -0.79
N LEU A 317 4.94 0.40 -1.29
CA LEU A 317 3.99 1.29 -0.64
C LEU A 317 2.57 0.96 -1.10
N ALA A 318 1.63 1.02 -0.16
CA ALA A 318 0.22 0.96 -0.50
C ALA A 318 -0.18 2.20 -1.32
N ALA A 319 -1.00 1.98 -2.35
CA ALA A 319 -1.67 3.06 -3.04
C ALA A 319 -2.49 3.90 -2.05
N PHE A 320 -2.69 5.20 -2.32
CA PHE A 320 -3.48 6.06 -1.44
C PHE A 320 -4.93 5.58 -1.25
N TYR A 321 -5.47 4.86 -2.23
CA TYR A 321 -6.81 4.25 -2.19
C TYR A 321 -6.77 2.73 -1.97
N ASP A 322 -5.74 2.22 -1.31
CA ASP A 322 -5.64 0.79 -1.01
C ASP A 322 -6.87 0.32 -0.20
N PRO A 323 -7.63 -0.69 -0.68
CA PRO A 323 -8.84 -1.15 0.00
C PRO A 323 -8.61 -1.65 1.43
N GLU A 324 -7.45 -2.28 1.68
CA GLU A 324 -7.09 -2.80 3.00
C GLU A 324 -6.60 -1.70 3.94
N GLY A 325 -6.05 -0.60 3.40
CA GLY A 325 -5.62 0.56 4.18
C GLY A 325 -6.80 1.44 4.60
N THR A 326 -7.70 1.70 3.66
CA THR A 326 -8.84 2.62 3.83
C THR A 326 -9.96 2.07 4.72
N LYS A 327 -10.02 0.76 4.97
CA LYS A 327 -11.00 0.17 5.91
C LYS A 327 -10.79 0.57 7.38
N ASN A 328 -9.57 1.01 7.74
CA ASN A 328 -9.18 1.21 9.14
C ASN A 328 -9.59 2.58 9.71
N HIS A 329 -10.00 3.53 8.88
CA HIS A 329 -10.32 4.89 9.33
C HIS A 329 -11.27 5.59 8.36
N LYS A 330 -11.89 6.68 8.82
CA LYS A 330 -12.74 7.55 7.99
C LYS A 330 -11.96 8.83 7.67
N VAL A 331 -11.76 9.13 6.39
CA VAL A 331 -11.25 10.44 5.95
C VAL A 331 -12.42 11.40 5.79
N SER A 332 -12.34 12.56 6.45
CA SER A 332 -13.27 13.67 6.19
C SER A 332 -12.57 14.69 5.29
N ILE A 333 -13.06 14.85 4.06
CA ILE A 333 -12.58 15.86 3.12
C ILE A 333 -13.65 16.94 3.02
N THR A 334 -13.30 18.18 3.39
CA THR A 334 -14.20 19.34 3.23
C THR A 334 -14.08 19.88 1.82
N MET A 335 -15.20 20.21 1.18
CA MET A 335 -15.19 20.79 -0.17
C MET A 335 -14.54 22.18 -0.19
N PRO A 336 -13.90 22.58 -1.31
CA PRO A 336 -13.35 23.92 -1.47
C PRO A 336 -14.41 25.01 -1.29
N ASP A 337 -14.10 26.07 -0.53
CA ASP A 337 -14.98 27.24 -0.41
C ASP A 337 -14.91 28.09 -1.69
N LEU A 338 -16.02 28.12 -2.43
CA LEU A 338 -16.14 28.87 -3.69
C LEU A 338 -15.87 30.37 -3.52
N ARG A 339 -16.13 30.95 -2.34
CA ARG A 339 -15.86 32.36 -2.05
C ARG A 339 -14.36 32.61 -1.94
N ALA A 340 -13.64 31.71 -1.29
CA ALA A 340 -12.18 31.77 -1.16
C ALA A 340 -11.50 31.59 -2.53
N LEU A 341 -12.04 30.71 -3.39
CA LEU A 341 -11.57 30.53 -4.75
C LEU A 341 -11.83 31.75 -5.64
N ALA A 342 -13.03 32.32 -5.57
CA ALA A 342 -13.36 33.55 -6.30
C ALA A 342 -12.44 34.72 -5.90
N ALA A 343 -12.13 34.84 -4.60
CA ALA A 343 -11.19 35.84 -4.10
C ALA A 343 -9.73 35.60 -4.57
N ARG A 344 -9.36 34.34 -4.86
CA ARG A 344 -8.02 33.95 -5.35
C ARG A 344 -7.91 34.00 -6.88
N ALA A 345 -9.01 34.03 -7.62
CA ALA A 345 -9.05 33.95 -9.08
C ALA A 345 -8.25 35.06 -9.80
N GLY A 346 -8.05 36.21 -9.16
CA GLY A 346 -7.22 37.30 -9.70
C GLY A 346 -5.71 37.15 -9.49
N ARG A 347 -5.24 36.05 -8.87
CA ARG A 347 -3.81 35.80 -8.59
C ARG A 347 -3.29 34.64 -9.45
N PRO A 348 -2.04 34.72 -9.94
CA PRO A 348 -1.44 33.60 -10.67
C PRO A 348 -1.38 32.35 -9.78
N ALA A 349 -1.67 31.19 -10.36
CA ALA A 349 -1.54 29.91 -9.68
C ALA A 349 -0.06 29.67 -9.31
N GLY A 350 0.18 29.21 -8.08
CA GLY A 350 1.51 28.78 -7.67
C GLY A 350 1.88 27.43 -8.31
N PRO A 351 3.12 26.94 -8.13
CA PRO A 351 3.57 25.66 -8.68
C PRO A 351 2.92 24.42 -8.04
N GLY A 352 2.06 24.61 -7.02
CA GLY A 352 1.35 23.53 -6.35
C GLY A 352 0.16 23.00 -7.16
N GLY A 353 -0.31 21.82 -6.79
CA GLY A 353 -1.42 21.13 -7.45
C GLY A 353 -1.46 19.67 -7.05
N VAL A 354 -2.32 18.88 -7.69
CA VAL A 354 -2.37 17.42 -7.53
C VAL A 354 -1.88 16.77 -8.81
N ALA A 355 -0.90 15.88 -8.66
CA ALA A 355 -0.53 14.91 -9.67
C ALA A 355 -1.36 13.64 -9.43
N VAL A 356 -2.28 13.33 -10.34
CA VAL A 356 -3.05 12.08 -10.28
C VAL A 356 -2.38 11.05 -11.19
N THR A 357 -1.88 9.97 -10.59
CA THR A 357 -1.35 8.82 -11.32
C THR A 357 -2.48 7.83 -11.54
N THR A 358 -2.80 7.54 -12.80
CA THR A 358 -3.82 6.52 -13.13
C THR A 358 -3.14 5.21 -13.51
N PRO A 359 -3.37 4.10 -12.79
CA PRO A 359 -2.82 2.79 -13.15
C PRO A 359 -3.28 2.31 -14.54
N PRO A 360 -2.49 1.47 -15.23
CA PRO A 360 -2.89 0.86 -16.51
C PRO A 360 -4.26 0.20 -16.41
N GLY A 361 -5.09 0.39 -17.43
CA GLY A 361 -6.45 -0.16 -17.46
C GLY A 361 -7.46 0.50 -16.52
N SER A 362 -7.08 1.54 -15.79
CA SER A 362 -8.03 2.38 -15.03
C SER A 362 -8.36 3.70 -15.75
N GLN A 363 -7.96 3.85 -17.02
CA GLN A 363 -8.22 5.07 -17.78
C GLN A 363 -9.57 4.96 -18.47
N LEU A 364 -10.32 6.05 -18.45
CA LEU A 364 -11.48 6.21 -19.31
C LEU A 364 -10.96 6.62 -20.70
N PRO A 365 -11.20 5.83 -21.76
CA PRO A 365 -10.78 6.21 -23.09
C PRO A 365 -11.61 7.42 -23.54
N VAL A 366 -11.03 8.62 -23.46
CA VAL A 366 -11.59 9.82 -24.10
C VAL A 366 -10.88 9.96 -25.44
N THR A 367 -11.36 9.22 -26.44
CA THR A 367 -11.02 9.48 -27.84
C THR A 367 -11.85 10.67 -28.31
N GLY A 368 -11.21 11.83 -28.41
CA GLY A 368 -11.64 13.02 -29.16
C GLY A 368 -13.15 13.33 -29.17
N GLY A 369 -13.58 14.26 -28.31
CA GLY A 369 -14.81 15.05 -28.48
C GLY A 369 -16.16 14.33 -28.30
N ASP A 370 -16.23 13.03 -28.56
CA ASP A 370 -17.49 12.28 -28.52
C ASP A 370 -17.66 11.52 -27.20
N ILE A 371 -18.83 11.69 -26.59
CA ILE A 371 -19.25 10.98 -25.38
C ILE A 371 -19.44 9.49 -25.74
N PRO A 372 -18.73 8.55 -25.08
CA PRO A 372 -18.89 7.12 -25.34
C PRO A 372 -20.32 6.66 -25.10
N LYS A 373 -20.87 5.82 -25.98
CA LYS A 373 -22.21 5.25 -25.82
C LYS A 373 -22.25 4.27 -24.62
N PRO A 374 -23.39 4.15 -23.90
CA PRO A 374 -23.54 3.19 -22.82
C PRO A 374 -23.16 1.76 -23.28
N GLY A 375 -22.21 1.12 -22.60
CA GLY A 375 -21.74 -0.23 -22.92
C GLY A 375 -20.54 -0.33 -23.87
N SER A 376 -20.00 0.79 -24.37
CA SER A 376 -18.79 0.79 -25.22
C SER A 376 -17.50 1.19 -24.51
N GLY A 377 -17.56 1.43 -23.19
CA GLY A 377 -16.43 1.88 -22.38
C GLY A 377 -15.72 0.72 -21.70
N THR A 378 -14.79 0.06 -22.38
CA THR A 378 -13.82 -0.80 -21.70
C THR A 378 -12.78 0.10 -21.03
N PRO A 379 -12.49 -0.05 -19.73
CA PRO A 379 -11.37 0.64 -19.10
C PRO A 379 -10.07 0.42 -19.92
N GLY A 380 -9.53 1.52 -20.45
CA GLY A 380 -8.43 1.56 -21.41
C GLY A 380 -7.12 2.06 -20.80
N GLY A 381 -6.06 2.17 -21.60
CA GLY A 381 -4.77 2.78 -21.18
C GLY A 381 -3.62 1.80 -20.92
N THR A 382 -2.60 1.81 -21.79
CA THR A 382 -1.43 0.92 -21.73
C THR A 382 -0.39 1.33 -20.70
N ASP A 383 -0.30 2.62 -20.38
CA ASP A 383 0.81 3.20 -19.64
C ASP A 383 0.32 4.06 -18.47
N PHE A 384 1.12 4.19 -17.41
CA PHE A 384 0.85 5.13 -16.33
C PHE A 384 0.80 6.56 -16.88
N ARG A 385 -0.25 7.31 -16.53
CA ARG A 385 -0.37 8.73 -16.87
C ARG A 385 -0.35 9.55 -15.60
N ILE A 386 0.50 10.57 -15.60
CA ILE A 386 0.54 11.60 -14.57
C ILE A 386 -0.12 12.83 -15.17
N CYS A 387 -1.19 13.31 -14.55
CA CYS A 387 -1.83 14.56 -14.93
C CYS A 387 -1.81 15.52 -13.74
N THR A 388 -1.34 16.74 -13.97
CA THR A 388 -1.30 17.80 -12.96
C THR A 388 -2.49 18.74 -13.12
N PHE A 389 -3.24 18.94 -12.05
CA PHE A 389 -4.38 19.86 -12.02
C PHE A 389 -4.34 20.70 -10.74
N ALA A 390 -5.02 21.85 -10.76
CA ALA A 390 -5.36 22.54 -9.51
C ALA A 390 -6.33 21.65 -8.71
N LEU A 391 -5.95 21.29 -7.47
CA LEU A 391 -6.72 20.39 -6.61
C LEU A 391 -8.16 20.88 -6.44
N GLU A 392 -8.34 22.19 -6.29
CA GLU A 392 -9.63 22.79 -6.02
C GLU A 392 -10.56 22.71 -7.24
N LEU A 393 -10.03 22.93 -8.44
CA LEU A 393 -10.77 22.75 -9.69
C LEU A 393 -11.10 21.28 -9.92
N PHE A 394 -10.13 20.39 -9.67
CA PHE A 394 -10.33 18.94 -9.77
C PHE A 394 -11.46 18.49 -8.86
N MET A 395 -11.48 18.91 -7.59
CA MET A 395 -12.54 18.53 -6.64
C MET A 395 -13.91 19.10 -7.02
N ILE A 396 -14.00 20.34 -7.50
CA ILE A 396 -15.28 20.92 -7.95
C ILE A 396 -15.82 20.16 -9.15
N VAL A 397 -14.98 19.95 -10.18
CA VAL A 397 -15.38 19.24 -11.39
C VAL A 397 -15.71 17.80 -11.07
N ALA A 398 -14.87 17.12 -10.28
CA ALA A 398 -15.09 15.74 -9.88
C ALA A 398 -16.37 15.59 -9.07
N PHE A 399 -16.64 16.45 -8.07
CA PHE A 399 -17.86 16.35 -7.26
C PHE A 399 -19.11 16.73 -8.05
N PHE A 400 -19.03 17.74 -8.92
CA PHE A 400 -20.14 18.13 -9.80
C PHE A 400 -20.46 17.03 -10.80
N LEU A 401 -19.46 16.51 -11.51
CA LEU A 401 -19.63 15.39 -12.44
C LEU A 401 -20.06 14.13 -11.70
N PHE A 402 -19.47 13.82 -10.54
CA PHE A 402 -19.88 12.70 -9.70
C PHE A 402 -21.35 12.83 -9.30
N SER A 403 -21.80 13.99 -8.81
CA SER A 403 -23.21 14.18 -8.42
C SER A 403 -24.16 14.09 -9.61
N LEU A 404 -23.74 14.55 -10.79
CA LEU A 404 -24.53 14.53 -12.02
C LEU A 404 -24.58 13.14 -12.69
N PHE A 405 -23.43 12.45 -12.71
CA PHE A 405 -23.24 11.21 -13.45
C PHE A 405 -23.23 9.95 -12.59
N LEU A 406 -23.10 10.01 -11.26
CA LEU A 406 -23.14 8.82 -10.40
C LEU A 406 -24.40 7.96 -10.64
N PRO A 407 -25.61 8.53 -10.72
CA PRO A 407 -26.79 7.74 -11.04
C PRO A 407 -26.68 7.15 -12.46
N ILE A 408 -26.28 7.96 -13.43
CA ILE A 408 -26.15 7.55 -14.83
C ILE A 408 -25.08 6.46 -15.01
N VAL A 409 -23.93 6.54 -14.34
CA VAL A 409 -22.75 5.69 -14.55
C VAL A 409 -22.93 4.33 -13.90
N VAL A 410 -23.46 4.30 -12.67
CA VAL A 410 -23.80 3.05 -11.97
C VAL A 410 -24.86 2.27 -12.75
N LEU A 411 -25.87 2.97 -13.27
CA LEU A 411 -26.99 2.37 -13.99
C LEU A 411 -26.70 2.09 -15.46
N ALA A 412 -25.87 2.87 -16.16
CA ALA A 412 -25.56 2.66 -17.57
C ALA A 412 -24.40 1.67 -17.79
N PHE A 413 -23.33 1.69 -16.98
CA PHE A 413 -22.08 0.94 -17.26
C PHE A 413 -21.91 -0.39 -16.54
N GLN A 414 -22.96 -0.92 -15.88
CA GLN A 414 -22.90 -2.22 -15.19
C GLN A 414 -21.79 -2.31 -14.11
N LEU A 415 -21.47 -1.21 -13.43
CA LEU A 415 -20.48 -1.16 -12.34
C LEU A 415 -21.15 -1.38 -10.96
N TRP A 416 -22.05 -2.37 -10.85
CA TRP A 416 -22.84 -2.65 -9.64
C TRP A 416 -21.99 -3.03 -8.43
N TRP A 417 -20.79 -3.56 -8.64
CA TRP A 417 -19.84 -3.84 -7.56
C TRP A 417 -19.36 -2.56 -6.84
N LEU A 418 -19.38 -1.39 -7.50
CA LEU A 418 -19.05 -0.12 -6.84
C LEU A 418 -20.10 0.24 -5.78
N LEU A 419 -21.38 -0.13 -5.96
CA LEU A 419 -22.43 0.14 -4.99
C LEU A 419 -22.13 -0.47 -3.62
N ALA A 420 -21.48 -1.64 -3.60
CA ALA A 420 -21.06 -2.31 -2.37
C ALA A 420 -20.00 -1.54 -1.55
N LEU A 421 -19.38 -0.48 -2.11
CA LEU A 421 -18.37 0.37 -1.47
C LEU A 421 -18.96 1.55 -0.67
N ARG A 422 -20.23 1.46 -0.26
CA ARG A 422 -20.93 2.45 0.59
C ARG A 422 -21.00 3.85 -0.01
N PHE A 423 -21.71 4.00 -1.11
CA PHE A 423 -22.05 5.35 -1.60
C PHE A 423 -22.96 6.11 -0.66
N CYS A 424 -22.92 7.43 -0.78
CA CYS A 424 -23.88 8.39 -0.23
C CYS A 424 -25.30 8.13 -0.75
N LEU A 425 -25.91 7.02 -0.34
CA LEU A 425 -27.34 6.96 -0.17
C LEU A 425 -27.66 7.90 1.01
N PRO A 426 -28.64 8.81 0.90
CA PRO A 426 -29.17 9.46 2.10
C PRO A 426 -29.49 8.34 3.10
N PRO A 427 -29.03 8.44 4.37
CA PRO A 427 -29.14 7.38 5.35
C PRO A 427 -30.59 7.29 5.84
N ASP A 428 -31.50 6.94 4.94
CA ASP A 428 -32.83 6.51 5.32
C ASP A 428 -32.74 5.02 5.64
N LEU A 429 -32.13 4.72 6.80
CA LEU A 429 -31.99 3.37 7.36
C LEU A 429 -33.34 2.64 7.40
N VAL A 430 -34.44 3.40 7.53
CA VAL A 430 -35.81 2.92 7.50
C VAL A 430 -36.18 2.44 6.09
N ALA A 431 -35.79 3.18 5.05
CA ALA A 431 -36.07 2.80 3.66
C ALA A 431 -35.24 1.58 3.20
N LEU A 432 -33.96 1.50 3.60
CA LEU A 432 -33.11 0.33 3.32
C LEU A 432 -33.61 -0.93 4.05
N GLY A 433 -34.01 -0.80 5.32
CA GLY A 433 -34.61 -1.90 6.10
C GLY A 433 -35.94 -2.38 5.52
N ALA A 434 -36.80 -1.46 5.07
CA ALA A 434 -38.06 -1.79 4.41
C ALA A 434 -37.84 -2.52 3.08
N LEU A 435 -36.85 -2.10 2.29
CA LEU A 435 -36.49 -2.75 1.03
C LEU A 435 -35.92 -4.15 1.25
N GLN A 436 -35.07 -4.33 2.26
CA GLN A 436 -34.52 -5.64 2.61
C GLN A 436 -35.62 -6.59 3.07
N ALA A 437 -36.56 -6.12 3.91
CA ALA A 437 -37.71 -6.90 4.35
C ALA A 437 -38.61 -7.31 3.18
N TYR A 438 -38.83 -6.39 2.22
CA TYR A 438 -39.60 -6.67 1.01
C TYR A 438 -38.94 -7.75 0.14
N LEU A 439 -37.65 -7.64 -0.17
CA LEU A 439 -36.95 -8.60 -1.04
C LEU A 439 -36.72 -9.97 -0.38
N SER A 440 -36.75 -10.03 0.95
CA SER A 440 -36.60 -11.29 1.71
C SER A 440 -37.92 -12.09 1.80
N ALA A 441 -39.05 -11.50 1.41
CA ALA A 441 -40.35 -12.17 1.45
C ALA A 441 -40.56 -13.09 0.22
N PRO A 442 -41.19 -14.27 0.37
CA PRO A 442 -41.41 -15.19 -0.75
C PRO A 442 -42.27 -14.56 -1.85
N GLY A 443 -41.83 -14.63 -3.11
CA GLY A 443 -42.57 -14.07 -4.25
C GLY A 443 -42.38 -12.56 -4.45
N HIS A 444 -41.50 -11.92 -3.69
CA HIS A 444 -41.11 -10.52 -3.85
C HIS A 444 -39.71 -10.41 -4.46
N ASP A 445 -39.59 -9.66 -5.55
CA ASP A 445 -38.38 -9.44 -6.34
C ASP A 445 -38.34 -8.02 -6.91
N LEU A 446 -37.29 -7.66 -7.65
CA LEU A 446 -37.18 -6.33 -8.26
C LEU A 446 -38.31 -6.06 -9.28
N ALA A 447 -38.85 -7.10 -9.92
CA ALA A 447 -39.86 -6.98 -10.96
C ALA A 447 -41.27 -6.72 -10.39
N THR A 448 -41.61 -7.36 -9.27
CA THR A 448 -42.83 -7.10 -8.50
C THR A 448 -42.80 -5.74 -7.81
N LEU A 449 -41.62 -5.28 -7.36
CA LEU A 449 -41.43 -3.92 -6.85
C LEU A 449 -41.74 -2.84 -7.90
N LEU A 450 -41.41 -3.12 -9.17
CA LEU A 450 -41.66 -2.25 -10.33
C LEU A 450 -43.11 -2.21 -10.81
N THR A 451 -43.92 -3.22 -10.48
CA THR A 451 -45.23 -3.45 -11.14
C THR A 451 -46.45 -3.37 -10.22
N GLY A 452 -46.28 -3.29 -8.89
CA GLY A 452 -47.43 -3.35 -7.97
C GLY A 452 -47.46 -2.29 -6.87
N PRO A 453 -48.55 -1.53 -6.68
CA PRO A 453 -48.77 -0.76 -5.46
C PRO A 453 -49.26 -1.71 -4.35
N GLY A 454 -48.36 -2.09 -3.44
CA GLY A 454 -48.67 -2.92 -2.27
C GLY A 454 -48.27 -2.24 -0.97
N PRO A 455 -48.92 -2.53 0.17
CA PRO A 455 -48.55 -1.97 1.46
C PRO A 455 -47.11 -2.38 1.83
N GLY A 456 -46.24 -1.39 2.07
CA GLY A 456 -44.81 -1.60 2.32
C GLY A 456 -43.92 -1.59 1.08
N ASN A 457 -44.48 -1.47 -0.13
CA ASN A 457 -43.70 -1.26 -1.35
C ASN A 457 -43.29 0.23 -1.45
N PRO A 458 -41.99 0.59 -1.46
CA PRO A 458 -41.57 1.98 -1.69
C PRO A 458 -42.07 2.54 -3.03
N GLY A 459 -42.47 1.70 -3.97
CA GLY A 459 -42.85 2.11 -5.32
C GLY A 459 -41.61 2.52 -6.14
N PRO A 460 -41.68 2.44 -7.48
CA PRO A 460 -40.53 2.73 -8.34
C PRO A 460 -39.95 4.14 -8.13
N GLY A 461 -40.80 5.14 -7.86
CA GLY A 461 -40.35 6.52 -7.64
C GLY A 461 -39.48 6.70 -6.40
N ARG A 462 -39.81 6.03 -5.28
CA ARG A 462 -39.06 6.18 -4.03
C ARG A 462 -37.75 5.39 -4.05
N LEU A 463 -37.68 4.31 -4.85
CA LEU A 463 -36.43 3.60 -5.12
C LEU A 463 -35.55 4.37 -6.11
N ASP A 464 -36.15 5.00 -7.11
CA ASP A 464 -35.46 5.93 -8.01
C ASP A 464 -34.88 7.14 -7.25
N ASP A 465 -35.58 7.66 -6.24
CA ASP A 465 -35.09 8.71 -5.34
C ASP A 465 -33.90 8.25 -4.49
N LEU A 466 -33.93 7.00 -3.99
CA LEU A 466 -32.79 6.39 -3.27
C LEU A 466 -31.59 6.15 -4.19
N LEU A 467 -31.83 5.64 -5.40
CA LEU A 467 -30.80 5.39 -6.41
C LEU A 467 -30.31 6.67 -7.10
N GLY A 468 -30.95 7.82 -6.80
CA GLY A 468 -30.57 9.15 -7.27
C GLY A 468 -30.92 9.42 -8.74
N ALA A 469 -31.76 8.61 -9.39
CA ALA A 469 -32.22 8.87 -10.75
C ALA A 469 -33.60 8.27 -11.08
N PRO A 470 -34.48 9.03 -11.77
CA PRO A 470 -35.73 8.50 -12.32
C PRO A 470 -35.45 7.44 -13.40
N GLY A 471 -36.14 6.29 -13.33
CA GLY A 471 -35.95 5.15 -14.23
C GLY A 471 -34.79 4.22 -13.86
N ALA A 472 -34.11 4.48 -12.74
CA ALA A 472 -33.03 3.66 -12.23
C ALA A 472 -33.49 2.21 -11.97
N THR A 473 -34.62 2.08 -11.30
CA THR A 473 -35.18 0.79 -10.89
C THR A 473 -35.51 -0.10 -12.08
N ALA A 474 -36.10 0.48 -13.13
CA ALA A 474 -36.45 -0.24 -14.36
C ALA A 474 -35.21 -0.72 -15.11
N THR A 475 -34.15 0.08 -15.12
CA THR A 475 -32.87 -0.26 -15.76
C THR A 475 -32.15 -1.39 -15.00
N MET A 476 -32.23 -1.41 -13.67
CA MET A 476 -31.68 -2.50 -12.85
C MET A 476 -32.39 -3.82 -13.10
N ALA A 477 -33.73 -3.83 -13.09
CA ALA A 477 -34.50 -5.05 -13.31
C ALA A 477 -34.33 -5.64 -14.72
N ALA A 478 -33.82 -4.89 -15.69
CA ALA A 478 -33.60 -5.42 -17.04
C ALA A 478 -32.31 -6.27 -17.17
N ARG A 479 -31.44 -6.34 -16.14
CA ARG A 479 -30.08 -6.90 -16.24
C ARG A 479 -29.89 -8.14 -15.36
N ALA A 480 -29.19 -9.16 -15.85
CA ALA A 480 -28.80 -10.32 -15.04
C ALA A 480 -27.83 -9.88 -13.91
N PRO A 481 -27.97 -10.36 -12.66
CA PRO A 481 -28.87 -11.43 -12.17
C PRO A 481 -30.31 -10.98 -11.83
N PHE A 482 -30.66 -9.71 -12.02
CA PHE A 482 -31.96 -9.12 -11.64
C PHE A 482 -33.03 -9.17 -12.74
N LYS A 483 -32.72 -9.82 -13.87
CA LYS A 483 -33.66 -9.96 -15.00
C LYS A 483 -34.83 -10.83 -14.56
N PRO A 484 -36.09 -10.37 -14.70
CA PRO A 484 -37.25 -11.21 -14.39
C PRO A 484 -37.23 -12.45 -15.29
N SER A 485 -37.04 -13.61 -14.67
CA SER A 485 -37.49 -14.89 -15.22
C SER A 485 -39.01 -15.00 -15.00
N ALA A 486 -39.68 -15.84 -15.78
CA ALA A 486 -41.14 -16.02 -15.79
C ALA A 486 -41.76 -16.20 -14.37
N PRO A 487 -43.09 -16.00 -14.20
CA PRO A 487 -43.75 -16.05 -12.89
C PRO A 487 -43.40 -17.34 -12.14
N GLY A 488 -42.74 -17.21 -10.98
CA GLY A 488 -42.11 -18.32 -10.26
C GLY A 488 -40.60 -18.19 -10.03
N ALA A 489 -40.07 -16.95 -10.01
CA ALA A 489 -38.76 -16.49 -9.53
C ALA A 489 -37.62 -17.52 -9.45
N ASP A 490 -36.59 -17.32 -10.28
CA ASP A 490 -35.28 -17.95 -10.10
C ASP A 490 -34.74 -17.61 -8.69
N PRO A 491 -34.56 -18.60 -7.78
CA PRO A 491 -34.07 -18.37 -6.43
C PRO A 491 -32.73 -17.61 -6.39
N GLU A 492 -31.93 -17.68 -7.46
CA GLU A 492 -30.65 -16.99 -7.56
C GLU A 492 -30.77 -15.48 -7.77
N ALA A 493 -31.80 -15.04 -8.51
CA ALA A 493 -32.08 -13.62 -8.77
C ALA A 493 -32.58 -12.90 -7.52
N GLN A 494 -33.47 -13.55 -6.76
CA GLN A 494 -33.95 -13.06 -5.48
C GLN A 494 -32.82 -12.99 -4.44
N ALA A 495 -31.99 -14.02 -4.37
CA ALA A 495 -30.81 -14.02 -3.52
C ALA A 495 -29.79 -12.92 -3.91
N ALA A 496 -29.63 -12.61 -5.21
CA ALA A 496 -28.76 -11.54 -5.67
C ALA A 496 -29.27 -10.15 -5.26
N ALA A 497 -30.58 -9.91 -5.33
CA ALA A 497 -31.21 -8.65 -4.91
C ALA A 497 -31.08 -8.43 -3.41
N ALA A 498 -31.35 -9.46 -2.61
CA ALA A 498 -31.16 -9.43 -1.16
C ALA A 498 -29.69 -9.19 -0.78
N ASP A 499 -28.75 -9.87 -1.44
CA ASP A 499 -27.32 -9.69 -1.20
C ASP A 499 -26.82 -8.27 -1.55
N LEU A 500 -27.38 -7.64 -2.58
CA LEU A 500 -27.03 -6.27 -2.96
C LEU A 500 -27.53 -5.26 -1.92
N VAL A 501 -28.78 -5.39 -1.46
CA VAL A 501 -29.34 -4.47 -0.46
C VAL A 501 -28.61 -4.63 0.88
N ALA A 502 -28.33 -5.87 1.30
CA ALA A 502 -27.47 -6.13 2.46
C ALA A 502 -26.04 -5.58 2.28
N ALA A 503 -25.55 -5.48 1.03
CA ALA A 503 -24.25 -4.88 0.75
C ALA A 503 -24.23 -3.34 0.88
N LEU A 504 -25.39 -2.70 0.72
CA LEU A 504 -25.55 -1.24 0.77
C LEU A 504 -25.75 -0.70 2.18
N ASP A 505 -26.11 -1.55 3.15
CA ASP A 505 -26.37 -1.14 4.52
C ASP A 505 -25.09 -0.53 5.18
N PRO A 506 -25.13 0.76 5.58
CA PRO A 506 -24.00 1.40 6.24
C PRO A 506 -23.74 0.85 7.66
N THR A 507 -24.72 0.17 8.27
CA THR A 507 -24.62 -0.39 9.62
C THR A 507 -23.97 -1.77 9.68
N THR A 508 -23.95 -2.53 8.58
CA THR A 508 -23.33 -3.87 8.51
C THR A 508 -21.79 -3.81 8.38
N GLY A 509 -21.18 -2.70 8.77
CA GLY A 509 -19.73 -2.54 8.68
C GLY A 509 -19.08 -3.39 9.74
N ALA A 510 -18.12 -4.23 9.36
CA ALA A 510 -17.30 -4.92 10.35
C ALA A 510 -16.70 -3.87 11.31
N THR A 511 -16.98 -4.01 12.60
CA THR A 511 -16.28 -3.26 13.64
C THR A 511 -14.80 -3.65 13.57
N GLY A 512 -13.93 -2.68 13.34
CA GLY A 512 -12.49 -2.93 13.25
C GLY A 512 -11.97 -3.58 14.52
N SER A 513 -11.40 -4.78 14.40
CA SER A 513 -10.66 -5.40 15.49
C SER A 513 -9.35 -4.63 15.72
N PRO A 514 -8.90 -4.48 16.98
CA PRO A 514 -7.60 -3.89 17.24
C PRO A 514 -6.50 -4.72 16.53
N PRO A 515 -5.51 -4.07 15.91
CA PRO A 515 -4.46 -4.79 15.21
C PRO A 515 -3.66 -5.68 16.18
N PRO A 516 -3.18 -6.85 15.73
CA PRO A 516 -2.39 -7.73 16.57
C PRO A 516 -1.10 -7.04 17.01
N VAL A 517 -0.75 -7.18 18.29
CA VAL A 517 0.47 -6.62 18.88
C VAL A 517 1.55 -7.68 18.91
N GLU A 518 2.80 -7.30 18.67
CA GLU A 518 3.94 -8.20 18.80
C GLU A 518 4.17 -8.61 20.26
N SER A 519 4.74 -9.80 20.45
CA SER A 519 5.18 -10.23 21.78
C SER A 519 6.29 -9.31 22.31
N SER A 520 6.32 -9.05 23.62
CA SER A 520 7.33 -8.20 24.26
C SER A 520 8.25 -9.05 25.14
N PRO A 521 9.18 -9.82 24.54
CA PRO A 521 10.06 -10.70 25.30
C PRO A 521 10.90 -9.91 26.31
N PRO A 522 11.24 -10.50 27.47
CA PRO A 522 12.15 -9.86 28.43
C PRO A 522 13.55 -9.75 27.83
N ASP A 523 14.31 -8.73 28.26
CA ASP A 523 15.69 -8.59 27.83
C ASP A 523 16.55 -9.75 28.39
N PRO A 524 17.21 -10.56 27.53
CA PRO A 524 18.05 -11.67 27.98
C PRO A 524 19.16 -11.28 28.97
N LEU A 525 19.61 -10.02 28.94
CA LEU A 525 20.66 -9.53 29.82
C LEU A 525 20.20 -9.31 31.25
N CYS A 526 18.90 -9.09 31.42
CA CYS A 526 18.30 -8.83 32.71
C CYS A 526 17.99 -10.11 33.49
N GLY A 527 18.30 -11.28 32.89
CA GLY A 527 17.94 -12.58 33.42
C GLY A 527 16.44 -12.79 33.28
N GLY A 528 16.04 -13.68 32.38
CA GLY A 528 14.62 -14.04 32.22
C GLY A 528 14.03 -14.40 33.59
N ARG A 529 12.98 -13.69 33.97
CA ARG A 529 12.07 -14.15 35.03
C ARG A 529 10.80 -14.64 34.38
#